data_AF-A0A952D2M4-F1
#
_entry.id   AF-A0A952D2M4-F1
#
_cell.length_a   1.000
_cell.length_b   1.000
_cell.length_c   1.000
_cell.angle_alpha   90.00
_cell.angle_beta   90.00
_cell.angle_gamma   90.00
#
_symmetry.space_group_name_H-M   'P 1'
#
loop_
_entity.id
_entity.type
_entity.pdbx_description
1 polymer ?
#
loop_
_entity_poly.entity_id
_entity_poly.type
_entity_poly.pdbx_seq_one_letter_code
_entity_poly.pdbx_strand_id
1 'polypeptide(L)'
;MVGDIAAAVVRRGLSAGVNLVATSYLAHRFGSGQMGAYVGMLTLGQLLNVALVCGLDVTPAYLMRSHPAQHRRVWEVTTATSLILASVAGALWLLSGFVIPWLGSAGDTFHTWGGAPFLYAAGLLLMQPQYACLQGLLHLNSFNVLQVLYPVAFLIGILVLENRYGALTPSSAIVLLGAVGVATAAGGALLVLRAIRATSGPVSPYGVKRSLRRAFLDFSLGSYVANIIGSLNSRLPALLSALMLVPTAAGTFAGAVIINDLFAFFSHAIASITFPKLAGSADMATRLRDLGLACRINTTATLGAALVFVALFDLLVPMMLGPTFAGVRHFVWLAVILLACAVLQSTARLLCTDFASQGRPYVNAWLNVPSLIVFLVLFVLTTAHWQEWGAVISFASASILFSSLTFIVHKRHSGLSLKDVGLLSRSDVRLTLDLLRMRRRRPQS
;
A
#
# COMPACT_ATOMS: atom_id res chain seq x y z
N MET A 1 18.39 2.69 -14.85
CA MET A 1 17.33 1.92 -14.16
C MET A 1 17.75 1.49 -12.77
N VAL A 2 18.80 0.69 -12.60
CA VAL A 2 19.23 0.18 -11.28
C VAL A 2 19.52 1.31 -10.27
N GLY A 3 20.21 2.38 -10.68
CA GLY A 3 20.49 3.52 -9.81
C GLY A 3 19.23 4.25 -9.32
N ASP A 4 18.21 4.36 -10.17
CA ASP A 4 16.92 4.95 -9.79
C ASP A 4 16.20 4.04 -8.80
N ILE A 5 16.19 2.72 -9.07
CA ILE A 5 15.60 1.70 -8.20
C ILE A 5 16.23 1.76 -6.81
N ALA A 6 17.56 1.77 -6.73
CA ALA A 6 18.26 1.93 -5.47
C ALA A 6 17.84 3.21 -4.73
N ALA A 7 17.77 4.35 -5.41
CA ALA A 7 17.35 5.60 -4.80
C ALA A 7 15.89 5.59 -4.30
N ALA A 8 14.95 4.97 -5.03
CA ALA A 8 13.58 4.83 -4.51
C ALA A 8 13.47 3.82 -3.38
N VAL A 9 14.22 2.71 -3.44
CA VAL A 9 14.28 1.73 -2.36
C VAL A 9 14.81 2.37 -1.08
N VAL A 10 15.87 3.19 -1.16
CA VAL A 10 16.41 3.92 0.00
C VAL A 10 15.37 4.91 0.55
N ARG A 11 14.74 5.72 -0.31
CA ARG A 11 13.78 6.74 0.14
C ARG A 11 12.51 6.14 0.72
N ARG A 12 11.98 5.07 0.11
CA ARG A 12 10.84 4.34 0.67
C ARG A 12 11.21 3.49 1.87
N GLY A 13 12.42 2.96 1.90
CA GLY A 13 12.98 2.25 3.05
C GLY A 13 13.02 3.13 4.29
N LEU A 14 13.31 4.42 4.15
CA LEU A 14 13.25 5.36 5.28
C LEU A 14 11.81 5.50 5.83
N SER A 15 10.83 5.77 4.97
CA SER A 15 9.42 5.87 5.36
C SER A 15 8.91 4.56 5.97
N ALA A 16 9.22 3.42 5.35
CA ALA A 16 8.88 2.09 5.84
C ALA A 16 9.55 1.79 7.19
N GLY A 17 10.81 2.18 7.36
CA GLY A 17 11.57 2.01 8.61
C GLY A 17 10.96 2.80 9.76
N VAL A 18 10.59 4.08 9.54
CA VAL A 18 9.89 4.88 10.56
C VAL A 18 8.53 4.28 10.90
N ASN A 19 7.76 3.86 9.88
CA ASN A 19 6.47 3.22 10.10
C ASN A 19 6.61 1.88 10.85
N LEU A 20 7.68 1.13 10.58
CA LEU A 20 8.01 -0.08 11.31
C LEU A 20 8.31 0.23 12.77
N VAL A 21 9.15 1.23 13.06
CA VAL A 21 9.43 1.66 14.45
C VAL A 21 8.15 2.05 15.18
N ALA A 22 7.27 2.84 14.55
CA ALA A 22 5.99 3.22 15.14
C ALA A 22 5.08 2.01 15.39
N THR A 23 4.97 1.10 14.42
CA THR A 23 4.17 -0.12 14.55
C THR A 23 4.75 -1.05 15.62
N SER A 24 6.07 -1.14 15.71
CA SER A 24 6.77 -1.94 16.72
C SER A 24 6.55 -1.40 18.11
N TYR A 25 6.62 -0.09 18.28
CA TYR A 25 6.29 0.57 19.53
C TYR A 25 4.86 0.26 19.98
N LEU A 26 3.89 0.40 19.08
CA LEU A 26 2.48 0.07 19.36
C LEU A 26 2.30 -1.43 19.68
N ALA A 27 2.98 -2.33 18.97
CA ALA A 27 2.91 -3.76 19.23
C ALA A 27 3.41 -4.13 20.63
N HIS A 28 4.52 -3.52 21.07
CA HIS A 28 5.03 -3.69 22.44
C HIS A 28 4.03 -3.17 23.47
N ARG A 29 3.43 -2.01 23.19
CA ARG A 29 2.56 -1.34 24.15
C ARG A 29 1.19 -2.00 24.29
N PHE A 30 0.63 -2.46 23.18
CA PHE A 30 -0.71 -3.05 23.10
C PHE A 30 -0.71 -4.55 23.37
N GLY A 31 0.41 -5.24 23.14
CA GLY A 31 0.46 -6.70 23.16
C GLY A 31 -0.46 -7.32 22.09
N SER A 32 -0.59 -8.65 22.08
CA SER A 32 -1.39 -9.34 21.06
C SER A 32 -2.88 -8.99 21.11
N GLY A 33 -3.46 -8.81 22.30
CA GLY A 33 -4.90 -8.57 22.46
C GLY A 33 -5.38 -7.25 21.84
N GLN A 34 -4.76 -6.12 22.19
CA GLN A 34 -5.18 -4.81 21.68
C GLN A 34 -4.66 -4.53 20.27
N MET A 35 -3.58 -5.21 19.83
CA MET A 35 -3.04 -5.06 18.48
C MET A 35 -4.03 -5.55 17.42
N GLY A 36 -4.80 -6.61 17.71
CA GLY A 36 -5.87 -7.08 16.82
C GLY A 36 -6.92 -6.00 16.55
N ALA A 37 -7.37 -5.30 17.60
CA ALA A 37 -8.32 -4.19 17.47
C ALA A 37 -7.72 -3.00 16.70
N TYR A 38 -6.47 -2.62 16.99
CA TYR A 38 -5.77 -1.56 16.25
C TYR A 38 -5.68 -1.88 14.75
N VAL A 39 -5.25 -3.10 14.40
CA VAL A 39 -5.14 -3.51 13.00
C VAL A 39 -6.51 -3.62 12.33
N GLY A 40 -7.54 -4.09 13.04
CA GLY A 40 -8.93 -4.08 12.56
C GLY A 40 -9.41 -2.68 12.20
N MET A 41 -9.26 -1.72 13.10
CA MET A 41 -9.63 -0.32 12.88
C MET A 41 -8.83 0.32 11.74
N LEU A 42 -7.51 0.11 11.70
CA LEU A 42 -6.63 0.60 10.64
C LEU A 42 -7.09 0.07 9.27
N THR A 43 -7.37 -1.23 9.20
CA THR A 43 -7.77 -1.92 7.98
C THR A 43 -9.15 -1.47 7.49
N LEU A 44 -10.10 -1.31 8.41
CA LEU A 44 -11.43 -0.77 8.10
C LEU A 44 -11.32 0.66 7.54
N GLY A 45 -10.53 1.53 8.16
CA GLY A 45 -10.31 2.88 7.66
C GLY A 45 -9.66 2.91 6.27
N GLN A 46 -8.73 1.99 6.00
CA GLN A 46 -8.15 1.83 4.65
C GLN A 46 -9.17 1.36 3.62
N LEU A 47 -10.05 0.40 3.97
CA LEU A 47 -11.11 -0.08 3.08
C LEU A 47 -12.16 1.01 2.81
N LEU A 48 -12.54 1.77 3.84
CA LEU A 48 -13.42 2.94 3.70
C LEU A 48 -12.81 4.00 2.78
N ASN A 49 -11.51 4.30 2.95
CA ASN A 49 -10.80 5.19 2.02
C ASN A 49 -10.90 4.67 0.58
N VAL A 50 -10.59 3.40 0.33
CA VAL A 50 -10.63 2.83 -1.03
C VAL A 50 -12.04 2.85 -1.62
N ALA A 51 -13.06 2.57 -0.82
CA ALA A 51 -14.46 2.64 -1.25
C ALA A 51 -14.88 4.08 -1.60
N LEU A 52 -14.31 5.09 -0.94
CA LEU A 52 -14.68 6.49 -1.14
C LEU A 52 -13.78 7.24 -2.15
N VAL A 53 -12.52 6.83 -2.34
CA VAL A 53 -11.51 7.61 -3.10
C VAL A 53 -11.82 7.75 -4.58
N CYS A 54 -12.66 6.88 -5.16
CA CYS A 54 -13.10 6.95 -6.57
C CYS A 54 -11.96 7.12 -7.60
N GLY A 55 -10.78 6.55 -7.35
CA GLY A 55 -9.61 6.62 -8.24
C GLY A 55 -8.77 7.91 -8.13
N LEU A 56 -9.07 8.80 -7.18
CA LEU A 56 -8.30 10.05 -6.96
C LEU A 56 -6.85 9.83 -6.53
N ASP A 57 -6.46 8.62 -6.17
CA ASP A 57 -5.11 8.24 -5.78
C ASP A 57 -4.16 8.04 -6.99
N VAL A 58 -4.69 7.83 -8.19
CA VAL A 58 -3.89 7.61 -9.42
C VAL A 58 -4.25 8.55 -10.57
N THR A 59 -5.53 8.94 -10.70
CA THR A 59 -6.00 9.78 -11.81
C THR A 59 -5.28 11.13 -11.89
N PRO A 60 -5.02 11.86 -10.79
CA PRO A 60 -4.33 13.15 -10.88
C PRO A 60 -2.91 13.01 -11.45
N ALA A 61 -2.20 11.93 -11.11
CA ALA A 61 -0.86 11.69 -11.61
C ALA A 61 -0.86 11.50 -13.14
N TYR A 62 -1.81 10.69 -13.65
CA TYR A 62 -2.00 10.47 -15.08
C TYR A 62 -2.39 11.76 -15.81
N LEU A 63 -3.38 12.49 -15.31
CA LEU A 63 -3.89 13.70 -15.98
C LEU A 63 -2.90 14.86 -15.96
N MET A 64 -2.16 15.06 -14.87
CA MET A 64 -1.10 16.07 -14.84
C MET A 64 -0.03 15.77 -15.88
N ARG A 65 0.29 14.48 -16.10
CA ARG A 65 1.28 14.10 -17.11
C ARG A 65 0.75 14.26 -18.54
N SER A 66 -0.51 13.90 -18.77
CA SER A 66 -1.13 13.92 -20.10
C SER A 66 -1.58 15.33 -20.54
N HIS A 67 -1.81 16.26 -19.60
CA HIS A 67 -2.32 17.61 -19.91
C HIS A 67 -1.54 18.72 -19.18
N PRO A 68 -0.30 19.03 -19.61
CA PRO A 68 0.58 19.98 -18.91
C PRO A 68 0.02 21.39 -18.73
N ALA A 69 -0.81 21.84 -19.68
CA ALA A 69 -1.44 23.17 -19.64
C ALA A 69 -2.54 23.31 -18.57
N GLN A 70 -2.93 22.23 -17.89
CA GLN A 70 -4.11 22.18 -17.01
C GLN A 70 -3.79 21.76 -15.57
N HIS A 71 -2.51 21.75 -15.15
CA HIS A 71 -2.09 21.28 -13.82
C HIS A 71 -2.91 21.89 -12.67
N ARG A 72 -3.04 23.23 -12.66
CA ARG A 72 -3.80 23.96 -11.62
C ARG A 72 -5.24 23.48 -11.53
N ARG A 73 -5.89 23.32 -12.69
CA ARG A 73 -7.30 22.92 -12.74
C ARG A 73 -7.50 21.47 -12.30
N VAL A 74 -6.60 20.57 -12.71
CA VAL A 74 -6.60 19.17 -12.25
C VAL A 74 -6.51 19.14 -10.73
N TRP A 75 -5.57 19.88 -10.13
CA TRP A 75 -5.40 19.95 -8.68
C TRP A 75 -6.62 20.54 -7.95
N GLU A 76 -7.21 21.62 -8.45
CA GLU A 76 -8.41 22.24 -7.87
C GLU A 76 -9.58 21.25 -7.83
N VAL A 77 -9.86 20.59 -8.95
CA VAL A 77 -10.96 19.61 -9.04
C VAL A 77 -10.70 18.44 -8.11
N THR A 78 -9.49 17.86 -8.17
CA THR A 78 -9.09 16.75 -7.31
C THR A 78 -9.20 17.09 -5.82
N THR A 79 -8.73 18.26 -5.41
CA THR A 79 -8.77 18.70 -4.01
C THR A 79 -10.21 18.95 -3.57
N ALA A 80 -11.03 19.61 -4.39
CA ALA A 80 -12.44 19.82 -4.10
C ALA A 80 -13.21 18.49 -3.94
N THR A 81 -12.99 17.53 -4.86
CA THR A 81 -13.60 16.20 -4.74
C THR A 81 -13.14 15.49 -3.47
N SER A 82 -11.84 15.56 -3.13
CA SER A 82 -11.32 14.95 -1.91
C SER A 82 -11.92 15.54 -0.62
N LEU A 83 -12.17 16.86 -0.59
CA LEU A 83 -12.82 17.53 0.54
C LEU A 83 -14.27 17.07 0.71
N ILE A 84 -15.01 16.93 -0.39
CA ILE A 84 -16.39 16.41 -0.37
C ILE A 84 -16.40 14.99 0.18
N LEU A 85 -15.54 14.10 -0.35
CA LEU A 85 -15.48 12.71 0.08
C LEU A 85 -15.02 12.56 1.54
N ALA A 86 -14.05 13.36 1.98
CA ALA A 86 -13.63 13.40 3.37
C ALA A 86 -14.74 13.92 4.30
N SER A 87 -15.55 14.88 3.83
CA SER A 87 -16.73 15.36 4.55
C SER A 87 -17.80 14.27 4.66
N VAL A 88 -18.00 13.47 3.61
CA VAL A 88 -18.89 12.28 3.66
C VAL A 88 -18.37 11.27 4.69
N ALA A 89 -17.06 10.96 4.70
CA ALA A 89 -16.47 10.10 5.71
C ALA A 89 -16.66 10.66 7.14
N GLY A 90 -16.50 11.97 7.32
CA GLY A 90 -16.77 12.66 8.59
C GLY A 90 -18.25 12.68 8.99
N ALA A 91 -19.18 12.70 8.04
CA ALA A 91 -20.61 12.55 8.33
C ALA A 91 -20.93 11.10 8.75
N LEU A 92 -20.38 10.12 8.05
CA LEU A 92 -20.51 8.70 8.41
C LEU A 92 -19.92 8.40 9.79
N TRP A 93 -18.83 9.08 10.16
CA TRP A 93 -18.28 9.05 11.51
C TRP A 93 -19.31 9.44 12.58
N LEU A 94 -19.97 10.60 12.41
CA LEU A 94 -21.00 11.09 13.32
C LEU A 94 -22.20 10.14 13.38
N LEU A 95 -22.62 9.63 12.22
CA LEU A 95 -23.72 8.68 12.11
C LEU A 95 -23.39 7.33 12.74
N SER A 96 -22.15 6.86 12.69
CA SER A 96 -21.75 5.60 13.30
C SER A 96 -21.99 5.60 14.82
N GLY A 97 -21.80 6.74 15.50
CA GLY A 97 -22.11 6.87 16.92
C GLY A 97 -23.61 6.67 17.24
N PHE A 98 -24.49 6.95 16.27
CA PHE A 98 -25.92 6.73 16.40
C PHE A 98 -26.34 5.31 15.98
N VAL A 99 -25.74 4.75 14.94
CA VAL A 99 -26.14 3.45 14.36
C VAL A 99 -25.57 2.26 15.13
N ILE A 100 -24.34 2.36 15.64
CA ILE A 100 -23.63 1.25 16.29
C ILE A 100 -24.41 0.66 17.48
N PRO A 101 -25.04 1.46 18.38
CA PRO A 101 -25.87 0.92 19.46
C PRO A 101 -27.03 0.03 18.99
N TRP A 102 -27.50 0.18 17.75
CA TRP A 102 -28.60 -0.61 17.19
C TRP A 102 -28.16 -1.94 16.57
N LEU A 103 -26.86 -2.17 16.43
CA LEU A 103 -26.31 -3.39 15.80
C LEU A 103 -26.17 -4.58 16.77
N GLY A 104 -26.64 -4.47 18.01
CA GLY A 104 -26.63 -5.56 19.00
C GLY A 104 -25.22 -6.01 19.38
N SER A 105 -24.97 -7.32 19.44
CA SER A 105 -23.68 -7.89 19.87
C SER A 105 -22.52 -7.64 18.89
N ALA A 106 -22.79 -7.50 17.59
CA ALA A 106 -21.81 -6.97 16.64
C ALA A 106 -21.46 -5.50 16.96
N GLY A 107 -22.43 -4.78 17.53
CA GLY A 107 -22.28 -3.44 18.04
C GLY A 107 -21.19 -3.32 19.10
N ASP A 108 -20.90 -4.32 19.95
CA ASP A 108 -19.90 -4.18 21.01
C ASP A 108 -18.48 -3.93 20.47
N THR A 109 -18.06 -4.71 19.46
CA THR A 109 -16.77 -4.51 18.79
C THR A 109 -16.74 -3.17 18.06
N PHE A 110 -17.79 -2.81 17.32
CA PHE A 110 -17.85 -1.53 16.63
C PHE A 110 -17.96 -0.34 17.61
N HIS A 111 -18.58 -0.51 18.76
CA HIS A 111 -18.75 0.50 19.80
C HIS A 111 -17.41 0.81 20.44
N THR A 112 -16.57 -0.20 20.67
CA THR A 112 -15.20 0.01 21.16
C THR A 112 -14.28 0.65 20.13
N TRP A 113 -14.46 0.34 18.85
CA TRP A 113 -13.73 1.01 17.76
C TRP A 113 -14.20 2.45 17.57
N GLY A 114 -15.47 2.68 17.89
CA GLY A 114 -16.18 3.92 17.67
C GLY A 114 -16.04 4.35 16.21
N GLY A 115 -15.91 5.66 16.03
CA GLY A 115 -15.78 6.21 14.71
C GLY A 115 -14.33 6.42 14.21
N ALA A 116 -13.31 5.98 14.97
CA ALA A 116 -11.90 6.22 14.62
C ALA A 116 -11.52 5.82 13.16
N PRO A 117 -11.99 4.68 12.61
CA PRO A 117 -11.71 4.30 11.22
C PRO A 117 -12.18 5.32 10.17
N PHE A 118 -13.30 6.00 10.40
CA PHE A 118 -13.84 7.00 9.47
C PHE A 118 -13.00 8.27 9.45
N LEU A 119 -12.52 8.73 10.61
CA LEU A 119 -11.63 9.88 10.70
C LEU A 119 -10.28 9.58 10.03
N TYR A 120 -9.77 8.36 10.21
CA TYR A 120 -8.58 7.91 9.51
C TYR A 120 -8.79 7.88 7.98
N ALA A 121 -9.93 7.34 7.52
CA ALA A 121 -10.31 7.36 6.11
C ALA A 121 -10.37 8.80 5.54
N ALA A 122 -10.96 9.75 6.28
CA ALA A 122 -11.01 11.16 5.90
C ALA A 122 -9.61 11.77 5.75
N GLY A 123 -8.69 11.49 6.69
CA GLY A 123 -7.30 11.91 6.60
C GLY A 123 -6.59 11.37 5.36
N LEU A 124 -6.79 10.09 5.03
CA LEU A 124 -6.24 9.48 3.82
C LEU A 124 -6.81 10.09 2.53
N LEU A 125 -8.13 10.31 2.48
CA LEU A 125 -8.83 10.89 1.32
C LEU A 125 -8.27 12.28 0.96
N LEU A 126 -7.90 13.07 1.96
CA LEU A 126 -7.29 14.39 1.74
C LEU A 126 -5.82 14.30 1.34
N MET A 127 -5.08 13.34 1.90
CA MET A 127 -3.62 13.22 1.72
C MET A 127 -3.24 12.59 0.36
N GLN A 128 -3.86 11.47 -0.02
CA GLN A 128 -3.47 10.68 -1.19
C GLN A 128 -3.50 11.46 -2.52
N PRO A 129 -4.52 12.31 -2.80
CA PRO A 129 -4.55 13.04 -4.06
C PRO A 129 -3.40 14.05 -4.19
N GLN A 130 -2.89 14.59 -3.08
CA GLN A 130 -1.72 15.48 -3.10
C GLN A 130 -0.45 14.70 -3.47
N TYR A 131 -0.33 13.45 -3.02
CA TYR A 131 0.77 12.56 -3.42
C TYR A 131 0.71 12.26 -4.92
N ALA A 132 -0.48 11.93 -5.43
CA ALA A 132 -0.71 11.68 -6.85
C ALA A 132 -0.34 12.90 -7.69
N CYS A 133 -0.72 14.11 -7.25
CA CYS A 133 -0.37 15.35 -7.94
C CYS A 133 1.15 15.58 -8.00
N LEU A 134 1.86 15.49 -6.86
CA LEU A 134 3.32 15.66 -6.84
C LEU A 134 4.06 14.61 -7.68
N GLN A 135 3.55 13.37 -7.67
CA GLN A 135 4.08 12.29 -8.51
C GLN A 135 3.86 12.59 -10.00
N GLY A 136 2.68 13.07 -10.39
CA GLY A 136 2.37 13.47 -11.77
C GLY A 136 3.23 14.63 -12.29
N LEU A 137 3.54 15.60 -11.42
CA LEU A 137 4.44 16.73 -11.71
C LEU A 137 5.93 16.34 -11.68
N LEU A 138 6.27 15.09 -11.33
CA LEU A 138 7.65 14.61 -11.14
C LEU A 138 8.44 15.38 -10.06
N HIS A 139 7.76 16.04 -9.13
CA HIS A 139 8.39 16.66 -7.95
C HIS A 139 8.68 15.60 -6.88
N LEU A 140 9.52 14.63 -7.23
CA LEU A 140 9.81 13.44 -6.41
C LEU A 140 10.36 13.80 -5.03
N ASN A 141 11.13 14.89 -4.90
CA ASN A 141 11.65 15.32 -3.61
C ASN A 141 10.52 15.72 -2.64
N SER A 142 9.60 16.58 -3.07
CA SER A 142 8.43 16.98 -2.27
C SER A 142 7.54 15.78 -1.93
N PHE A 143 7.33 14.88 -2.90
CA PHE A 143 6.62 13.63 -2.69
C PHE A 143 7.28 12.77 -1.60
N ASN A 144 8.60 12.57 -1.67
CA ASN A 144 9.34 11.78 -0.69
C ASN A 144 9.34 12.43 0.70
N VAL A 145 9.44 13.77 0.79
CA VAL A 145 9.35 14.50 2.06
C VAL A 145 8.03 14.20 2.74
N LEU A 146 6.90 14.28 2.03
CA LEU A 146 5.60 13.98 2.63
C LEU A 146 5.47 12.51 3.04
N GLN A 147 5.98 11.57 2.22
CA GLN A 147 5.98 10.15 2.56
C GLN A 147 6.74 9.83 3.86
N VAL A 148 7.78 10.60 4.19
CA VAL A 148 8.53 10.45 5.44
C VAL A 148 7.88 11.25 6.56
N LEU A 149 7.36 12.45 6.27
CA LEU A 149 6.74 13.32 7.26
C LEU A 149 5.54 12.67 7.95
N TYR A 150 4.68 11.96 7.20
CA TYR A 150 3.50 11.29 7.75
C TYR A 150 3.84 10.28 8.87
N PRO A 151 4.67 9.24 8.63
CA PRO A 151 5.02 8.28 9.69
C PRO A 151 5.88 8.89 10.80
N VAL A 152 6.72 9.90 10.50
CA VAL A 152 7.49 10.61 11.54
C VAL A 152 6.57 11.40 12.47
N ALA A 153 5.63 12.17 11.92
CA ALA A 153 4.66 12.93 12.69
C ALA A 153 3.76 12.00 13.51
N PHE A 154 3.39 10.85 12.95
CA PHE A 154 2.66 9.82 13.69
C PHE A 154 3.47 9.25 14.86
N LEU A 155 4.74 8.87 14.63
CA LEU A 155 5.63 8.37 15.68
C LEU A 155 5.81 9.39 16.81
N ILE A 156 6.05 10.65 16.47
CA ILE A 156 6.15 11.73 17.46
C ILE A 156 4.82 11.87 18.21
N GLY A 157 3.70 11.83 17.50
CA GLY A 157 2.38 11.96 18.10
C GLY A 157 2.06 10.84 19.10
N ILE A 158 2.38 9.57 18.80
CA ILE A 158 2.13 8.46 19.73
C ILE A 158 3.01 8.58 20.99
N LEU A 159 4.28 8.99 20.82
CA LEU A 159 5.19 9.22 21.95
C LEU A 159 4.72 10.38 22.84
N VAL A 160 4.20 11.45 22.25
CA VAL A 160 3.62 12.58 22.99
C VAL A 160 2.34 12.16 23.71
N LEU A 161 1.44 11.44 23.03
CA LEU A 161 0.18 10.98 23.62
C LEU A 161 0.44 10.08 24.84
N GLU A 162 1.39 9.17 24.73
CA GLU A 162 1.75 8.29 25.83
C GLU A 162 2.44 9.04 26.98
N ASN A 163 3.51 9.78 26.71
CA ASN A 163 4.30 10.42 27.76
C ASN A 163 3.55 11.54 28.51
N ARG A 164 2.60 12.22 27.85
CA ARG A 164 1.88 13.36 28.46
C ARG A 164 0.55 12.97 29.06
N TYR A 165 -0.17 12.03 28.48
CA TYR A 165 -1.55 11.74 28.87
C TYR A 165 -1.76 10.31 29.36
N GLY A 166 -0.78 9.41 29.18
CA GLY A 166 -0.94 7.98 29.50
C GLY A 166 -2.10 7.30 28.75
N ALA A 167 -2.65 7.96 27.73
CA ALA A 167 -3.93 7.64 27.12
C ALA A 167 -3.78 6.89 25.79
N LEU A 168 -2.62 6.24 25.56
CA LEU A 168 -2.37 5.53 24.32
C LEU A 168 -3.21 4.25 24.28
N THR A 169 -4.31 4.35 23.55
CA THR A 169 -5.24 3.26 23.23
C THR A 169 -5.27 3.05 21.71
N PRO A 170 -5.71 1.87 21.21
CA PRO A 170 -5.89 1.63 19.78
C PRO A 170 -6.68 2.74 19.07
N SER A 171 -7.81 3.15 19.63
CA SER A 171 -8.67 4.18 19.05
C SER A 171 -7.97 5.55 19.00
N SER A 172 -7.25 5.94 20.05
CA SER A 172 -6.47 7.19 20.08
C SER A 172 -5.36 7.21 19.01
N ALA A 173 -4.71 6.08 18.77
CA ALA A 173 -3.67 5.95 17.73
C ALA A 173 -4.27 6.11 16.33
N ILE A 174 -5.44 5.53 16.06
CA ILE A 174 -6.13 5.67 14.77
C ILE A 174 -6.64 7.10 14.55
N VAL A 175 -7.20 7.73 15.59
CA VAL A 175 -7.60 9.15 15.55
C VAL A 175 -6.40 10.04 15.24
N LEU A 176 -5.26 9.79 15.89
CA LEU A 176 -4.02 10.49 15.61
C LEU A 176 -3.55 10.29 14.16
N LEU A 177 -3.60 9.08 13.60
CA LEU A 177 -3.30 8.85 12.18
C LEU A 177 -4.17 9.70 11.26
N GLY A 178 -5.48 9.77 11.54
CA GLY A 178 -6.40 10.65 10.81
C GLY A 178 -5.99 12.11 10.89
N ALA A 179 -5.71 12.62 12.09
CA ALA A 179 -5.28 14.00 12.31
C ALA A 179 -3.95 14.32 11.60
N VAL A 180 -2.96 13.43 11.68
CA VAL A 180 -1.67 13.54 10.98
C VAL A 180 -1.88 13.51 9.45
N GLY A 181 -2.84 12.71 8.97
CA GLY A 181 -3.24 12.69 7.55
C GLY A 181 -3.77 14.04 7.07
N VAL A 182 -4.67 14.65 7.84
CA VAL A 182 -5.20 16.01 7.55
C VAL A 182 -4.08 17.05 7.54
N ALA A 183 -3.19 17.03 8.55
CA ALA A 183 -2.07 17.97 8.62
C ALA A 183 -1.09 17.79 7.44
N THR A 184 -0.79 16.54 7.08
CA THR A 184 0.07 16.21 5.93
C THR A 184 -0.59 16.63 4.62
N ALA A 185 -1.92 16.49 4.48
CA ALA A 185 -2.67 16.95 3.32
C ALA A 185 -2.57 18.47 3.15
N ALA A 186 -2.68 19.25 4.23
CA ALA A 186 -2.51 20.69 4.19
C ALA A 186 -1.09 21.09 3.73
N GLY A 187 -0.06 20.45 4.28
CA GLY A 187 1.32 20.63 3.83
C GLY A 187 1.53 20.24 2.36
N GLY A 188 0.92 19.12 1.95
CA GLY A 188 0.97 18.63 0.57
C GLY A 188 0.31 19.57 -0.42
N ALA A 189 -0.85 20.13 -0.09
CA ALA A 189 -1.54 21.13 -0.89
C ALA A 189 -0.67 22.37 -1.13
N LEU A 190 0.05 22.85 -0.12
CA LEU A 190 1.00 23.97 -0.25
C LEU A 190 2.17 23.61 -1.18
N LEU A 191 2.72 22.41 -1.06
CA LEU A 191 3.81 21.95 -1.94
C LEU A 191 3.36 21.79 -3.39
N VAL A 192 2.15 21.28 -3.62
CA VAL A 192 1.58 21.16 -4.97
C VAL A 192 1.36 22.54 -5.57
N LEU A 193 0.79 23.49 -4.82
CA LEU A 193 0.63 24.87 -5.28
C LEU A 193 1.96 25.52 -5.68
N ARG A 194 3.02 25.33 -4.88
CA ARG A 194 4.37 25.81 -5.22
C ARG A 194 4.91 25.15 -6.48
N ALA A 195 4.75 23.83 -6.62
CA ALA A 195 5.20 23.08 -7.78
C ALA A 195 4.48 23.52 -9.08
N ILE A 196 3.16 23.71 -9.03
CA ILE A 196 2.36 24.20 -10.16
C ILE A 196 2.81 25.61 -10.54
N ARG A 197 3.01 26.53 -9.58
CA ARG A 197 3.52 27.88 -9.88
C ARG A 197 4.88 27.88 -10.56
N ALA A 198 5.74 26.90 -10.25
CA ALA A 198 7.06 26.78 -10.86
C ALA A 198 7.06 26.13 -12.26
N THR A 199 6.06 25.31 -12.58
CA THR A 199 6.02 24.53 -13.83
C THR A 199 4.97 25.00 -14.83
N SER A 200 3.93 25.69 -14.39
CA SER A 200 2.84 26.13 -15.25
C SER A 200 3.06 27.57 -15.73
N GLY A 201 3.05 27.76 -17.05
CA GLY A 201 2.87 29.08 -17.67
C GLY A 201 1.49 29.68 -17.38
N PRO A 202 1.16 30.85 -17.97
CA PRO A 202 -0.09 31.57 -17.69
C PRO A 202 -1.31 30.66 -17.83
N VAL A 203 -2.16 30.67 -16.80
CA VAL A 203 -3.37 29.83 -16.72
C VAL A 203 -4.30 30.22 -17.86
N SER A 204 -4.57 29.30 -18.79
CA SER A 204 -5.62 29.50 -19.78
C SER A 204 -6.98 29.54 -19.08
N PRO A 205 -7.75 30.65 -19.18
CA PRO A 205 -9.04 30.79 -18.49
C PRO A 205 -10.17 29.95 -19.10
N TYR A 206 -9.90 29.21 -20.18
CA TYR A 206 -10.91 28.39 -20.83
C TYR A 206 -11.21 27.12 -20.03
N GLY A 207 -12.50 26.91 -19.73
CA GLY A 207 -13.03 25.88 -18.84
C GLY A 207 -12.65 24.45 -19.17
N VAL A 208 -13.04 23.51 -18.29
CA VAL A 208 -12.75 22.08 -18.44
C VAL A 208 -13.30 21.60 -19.77
N LYS A 209 -12.41 21.38 -20.76
CA LYS A 209 -12.80 20.81 -22.05
C LYS A 209 -13.55 19.50 -21.77
N ARG A 210 -14.68 19.29 -22.43
CA ARG A 210 -15.50 18.05 -22.32
C ARG A 210 -14.65 16.78 -22.46
N SER A 211 -13.54 16.85 -23.20
CA SER A 211 -12.53 15.80 -23.33
C SER A 211 -11.85 15.43 -22.01
N LEU A 212 -11.48 16.39 -21.16
CA LEU A 212 -10.81 16.13 -19.88
C LEU A 212 -11.75 15.42 -18.90
N ARG A 213 -13.03 15.83 -18.86
CA ARG A 213 -14.03 15.19 -17.98
C ARG A 213 -14.27 13.73 -18.36
N ARG A 214 -14.35 13.41 -19.65
CA ARG A 214 -14.47 12.02 -20.13
C ARG A 214 -13.21 11.22 -19.81
N ALA A 215 -12.03 11.76 -20.13
CA ALA A 215 -10.76 11.11 -19.80
C ALA A 215 -10.60 10.84 -18.30
N PHE A 216 -11.07 11.77 -17.45
CA PHE A 216 -11.09 11.59 -15.99
C PHE A 216 -11.98 10.41 -15.59
N LEU A 217 -13.22 10.34 -16.09
CA LEU A 217 -14.18 9.32 -15.69
C LEU A 217 -13.78 7.92 -16.19
N ASP A 218 -13.38 7.80 -17.46
CA ASP A 218 -13.05 6.51 -18.08
C ASP A 218 -11.86 5.85 -17.37
N PHE A 219 -10.81 6.64 -17.08
CA PHE A 219 -9.63 6.14 -16.38
C PHE A 219 -9.89 5.90 -14.88
N SER A 220 -10.61 6.81 -14.22
CA SER A 220 -10.90 6.70 -12.78
C SER A 220 -11.76 5.48 -12.49
N LEU A 221 -12.78 5.18 -13.30
CA LEU A 221 -13.66 4.02 -13.07
C LEU A 221 -12.90 2.70 -13.20
N GLY A 222 -12.10 2.53 -14.25
CA GLY A 222 -11.30 1.32 -14.43
C GLY A 222 -10.27 1.12 -13.32
N SER A 223 -9.62 2.20 -12.89
CA SER A 223 -8.65 2.17 -11.78
C SER A 223 -9.34 1.96 -10.43
N TYR A 224 -10.51 2.54 -10.22
CA TYR A 224 -11.31 2.40 -9.00
C TYR A 224 -11.74 0.95 -8.77
N VAL A 225 -12.30 0.29 -9.79
CA VAL A 225 -12.70 -1.13 -9.68
C VAL A 225 -11.49 -2.01 -9.38
N ALA A 226 -10.36 -1.77 -10.06
CA ALA A 226 -9.12 -2.49 -9.80
C ALA A 226 -8.58 -2.25 -8.38
N ASN A 227 -8.63 -1.02 -7.89
CA ASN A 227 -8.16 -0.65 -6.57
C ASN A 227 -9.06 -1.22 -5.46
N ILE A 228 -10.39 -1.21 -5.62
CA ILE A 228 -11.31 -1.84 -4.66
C ILE A 228 -11.01 -3.32 -4.53
N ILE A 229 -11.02 -4.05 -5.64
CA ILE A 229 -10.85 -5.50 -5.60
C ILE A 229 -9.46 -5.87 -5.08
N GLY A 230 -8.41 -5.17 -5.52
CA GLY A 230 -7.06 -5.37 -5.00
C GLY A 230 -6.91 -5.01 -3.51
N SER A 231 -7.60 -3.97 -3.04
CA SER A 231 -7.58 -3.59 -1.63
C SER A 231 -8.37 -4.57 -0.76
N LEU A 232 -9.53 -5.04 -1.22
CA LEU A 232 -10.24 -6.12 -0.56
C LEU A 232 -9.34 -7.35 -0.43
N ASN A 233 -8.67 -7.78 -1.50
CA ASN A 233 -7.81 -8.96 -1.44
C ASN A 233 -6.63 -8.80 -0.45
N SER A 234 -6.06 -7.61 -0.33
CA SER A 234 -4.92 -7.37 0.57
C SER A 234 -5.30 -7.01 2.01
N ARG A 235 -6.48 -6.43 2.24
CA ARG A 235 -6.90 -5.88 3.54
C ARG A 235 -7.98 -6.70 4.22
N LEU A 236 -8.90 -7.29 3.46
CA LEU A 236 -9.99 -8.09 4.02
C LEU A 236 -9.51 -9.23 4.94
N PRO A 237 -8.37 -9.92 4.68
CA PRO A 237 -7.87 -10.94 5.60
C PRO A 237 -7.57 -10.43 7.02
N ALA A 238 -6.95 -9.25 7.14
CA ALA A 238 -6.69 -8.64 8.44
C ALA A 238 -7.98 -8.18 9.13
N LEU A 239 -8.93 -7.60 8.37
CA LEU A 239 -10.21 -7.15 8.91
C LEU A 239 -11.06 -8.33 9.41
N LEU A 240 -11.27 -9.36 8.59
CA LEU A 240 -12.07 -10.52 8.99
C LEU A 240 -11.42 -11.25 10.16
N SER A 241 -10.10 -11.35 10.20
CA SER A 241 -9.41 -11.95 11.34
C SER A 241 -9.63 -11.15 12.62
N ALA A 242 -9.62 -9.82 12.55
CA ALA A 242 -9.91 -8.96 13.70
C ALA A 242 -11.38 -9.05 14.17
N LEU A 243 -12.32 -9.37 13.27
CA LEU A 243 -13.75 -9.46 13.57
C LEU A 243 -14.21 -10.86 13.99
N MET A 244 -13.58 -11.92 13.47
CA MET A 244 -14.08 -13.30 13.59
C MET A 244 -13.22 -14.19 14.49
N LEU A 245 -11.94 -13.85 14.71
CA LEU A 245 -11.07 -14.63 15.58
C LEU A 245 -11.08 -14.10 17.02
N VAL A 246 -10.76 -14.97 17.97
CA VAL A 246 -10.50 -14.56 19.37
C VAL A 246 -9.35 -13.54 19.39
N PRO A 247 -9.35 -12.52 20.27
CA PRO A 247 -8.38 -11.42 20.23
C PRO A 247 -6.91 -11.83 20.17
N THR A 248 -6.52 -12.91 20.85
CA THR A 248 -5.14 -13.43 20.84
C THR A 248 -4.77 -14.03 19.48
N ALA A 249 -5.66 -14.80 18.86
CA ALA A 249 -5.49 -15.36 17.53
C ALA A 249 -5.47 -14.25 16.46
N ALA A 250 -6.39 -13.28 16.56
CA ALA A 250 -6.43 -12.10 15.71
C ALA A 250 -5.12 -11.30 15.78
N GLY A 251 -4.61 -11.06 17.00
CA GLY A 251 -3.34 -10.39 17.24
C GLY A 251 -2.15 -11.15 16.62
N THR A 252 -2.10 -12.47 16.81
CA THR A 252 -1.06 -13.34 16.26
C THR A 252 -1.06 -13.31 14.73
N PHE A 253 -2.23 -13.43 14.09
CA PHE A 253 -2.38 -13.29 12.64
C PHE A 253 -1.97 -11.89 12.18
N ALA A 254 -2.42 -10.84 12.87
CA ALA A 254 -2.07 -9.46 12.54
C ALA A 254 -0.55 -9.21 12.59
N GLY A 255 0.14 -9.77 13.59
CA GLY A 255 1.61 -9.74 13.66
C GLY A 255 2.26 -10.39 12.44
N ALA A 256 1.76 -11.53 11.98
CA ALA A 256 2.26 -12.21 10.81
C ALA A 256 1.97 -11.41 9.51
N VAL A 257 0.81 -10.75 9.41
CA VAL A 257 0.47 -9.85 8.30
C VAL A 257 1.39 -8.63 8.27
N ILE A 258 1.74 -8.04 9.42
CA ILE A 258 2.70 -6.93 9.50
C ILE A 258 4.06 -7.34 8.93
N ILE A 259 4.52 -8.55 9.25
CA ILE A 259 5.75 -9.11 8.66
C ILE A 259 5.58 -9.24 7.15
N ASN A 260 4.50 -9.85 6.66
CA ASN A 260 4.23 -9.96 5.21
C ASN A 260 4.23 -8.59 4.50
N ASP A 261 3.56 -7.59 5.08
CA ASP A 261 3.46 -6.24 4.53
C ASP A 261 4.81 -5.51 4.53
N LEU A 262 5.70 -5.81 5.49
CA LEU A 262 7.06 -5.30 5.47
C LEU A 262 7.74 -5.71 4.17
N PHE A 263 7.63 -6.96 3.71
CA PHE A 263 8.28 -7.42 2.47
C PHE A 263 7.60 -6.91 1.20
N ALA A 264 6.31 -6.58 1.25
CA ALA A 264 5.62 -5.96 0.13
C ALA A 264 6.25 -4.63 -0.31
N PHE A 265 6.99 -3.94 0.58
CA PHE A 265 7.61 -2.64 0.28
C PHE A 265 8.54 -2.68 -0.94
N PHE A 266 9.28 -3.78 -1.13
CA PHE A 266 10.20 -3.95 -2.26
C PHE A 266 9.47 -3.83 -3.59
N SER A 267 8.37 -4.57 -3.73
CA SER A 267 7.54 -4.55 -4.95
C SER A 267 6.99 -3.16 -5.21
N HIS A 268 6.51 -2.47 -4.17
CA HIS A 268 6.00 -1.11 -4.32
C HIS A 268 7.10 -0.14 -4.75
N ALA A 269 8.28 -0.18 -4.12
CA ALA A 269 9.40 0.69 -4.46
C ALA A 269 9.85 0.51 -5.91
N ILE A 270 10.02 -0.73 -6.35
CA ILE A 270 10.39 -1.05 -7.73
C ILE A 270 9.28 -0.62 -8.69
N ALA A 271 8.02 -0.95 -8.40
CA ALA A 271 6.85 -0.56 -9.19
C ALA A 271 6.77 0.95 -9.42
N SER A 272 7.10 1.78 -8.43
CA SER A 272 7.00 3.24 -8.53
C SER A 272 7.90 3.87 -9.60
N ILE A 273 8.98 3.18 -9.98
CA ILE A 273 9.89 3.59 -11.04
C ILE A 273 9.61 2.83 -12.32
N THR A 274 9.34 1.53 -12.20
CA THR A 274 9.08 0.67 -13.35
C THR A 274 7.79 1.11 -14.05
N PHE A 275 6.74 1.48 -13.32
CA PHE A 275 5.46 1.86 -13.90
C PHE A 275 5.55 3.07 -14.86
N PRO A 276 6.10 4.25 -14.47
CA PRO A 276 6.24 5.37 -15.41
C PRO A 276 7.13 5.05 -16.61
N LYS A 277 8.14 4.19 -16.43
CA LYS A 277 9.05 3.78 -17.51
C LYS A 277 8.35 2.86 -18.52
N LEU A 278 7.65 1.83 -18.04
CA LEU A 278 6.88 0.93 -18.90
C LEU A 278 5.76 1.67 -19.64
N ALA A 279 5.14 2.68 -19.00
CA ALA A 279 4.13 3.52 -19.64
C ALA A 279 4.70 4.39 -20.77
N GLY A 280 5.98 4.78 -20.67
CA GLY A 280 6.66 5.61 -21.67
C GLY A 280 7.38 4.82 -22.79
N SER A 281 7.52 3.50 -22.66
CA SER A 281 8.21 2.66 -23.64
C SER A 281 7.29 2.30 -24.81
N ALA A 282 7.65 2.73 -26.03
CA ALA A 282 6.93 2.36 -27.26
C ALA A 282 7.30 0.96 -27.77
N ASP A 283 8.55 0.52 -27.55
CA ASP A 283 9.04 -0.79 -27.99
C ASP A 283 8.71 -1.90 -26.97
N MET A 284 8.02 -2.93 -27.44
CA MET A 284 7.64 -4.10 -26.65
C MET A 284 8.87 -4.88 -26.17
N ALA A 285 9.91 -5.03 -26.99
CA ALA A 285 11.08 -5.84 -26.61
C ALA A 285 11.85 -5.18 -25.45
N THR A 286 12.09 -3.87 -25.54
CA THR A 286 12.70 -3.07 -24.47
C THR A 286 11.86 -3.12 -23.19
N ARG A 287 10.54 -2.98 -23.32
CA ARG A 287 9.60 -3.04 -22.21
C ARG A 287 9.65 -4.38 -21.46
N LEU A 288 9.59 -5.50 -22.18
CA LEU A 288 9.64 -6.84 -21.57
C LEU A 288 10.99 -7.14 -20.94
N ARG A 289 12.09 -6.64 -21.54
CA ARG A 289 13.43 -6.74 -20.95
C ARG A 289 13.52 -6.00 -19.62
N ASP A 290 13.02 -4.76 -19.57
CA ASP A 290 13.05 -3.92 -18.37
C ASP A 290 12.13 -4.49 -17.27
N LEU A 291 10.95 -5.00 -17.64
CA LEU A 291 10.04 -5.70 -16.72
C LEU A 291 10.69 -6.97 -16.16
N GLY A 292 11.29 -7.82 -17.00
CA GLY A 292 11.97 -9.04 -16.57
C GLY A 292 13.11 -8.76 -15.59
N LEU A 293 13.94 -7.74 -15.87
CA LEU A 293 14.98 -7.30 -14.96
C LEU A 293 14.40 -6.80 -13.62
N ALA A 294 13.34 -5.99 -13.65
CA ALA A 294 12.67 -5.51 -12.45
C ALA A 294 12.12 -6.66 -11.59
N CYS A 295 11.48 -7.65 -12.23
CA CYS A 295 10.97 -8.85 -11.57
C CYS A 295 12.10 -9.66 -10.93
N ARG A 296 13.21 -9.92 -11.63
CA ARG A 296 14.32 -10.71 -11.08
C ARG A 296 14.99 -10.02 -9.90
N ILE A 297 15.20 -8.70 -9.99
CA ILE A 297 15.71 -7.89 -8.87
C ILE A 297 14.76 -7.98 -7.68
N ASN A 298 13.46 -7.79 -7.92
CA ASN A 298 12.44 -7.86 -6.86
C ASN A 298 12.38 -9.24 -6.20
N THR A 299 12.24 -10.32 -6.99
CA THR A 299 12.15 -11.69 -6.47
C THR A 299 13.38 -12.02 -5.64
N THR A 300 14.59 -11.69 -6.14
CA THR A 300 15.84 -11.99 -5.45
C THR A 300 16.01 -11.14 -4.19
N ALA A 301 15.66 -9.85 -4.23
CA ALA A 301 15.74 -8.98 -3.07
C ALA A 301 14.74 -9.39 -1.97
N THR A 302 13.49 -9.64 -2.34
CA THR A 302 12.44 -10.07 -1.40
C THR A 302 12.75 -11.44 -0.81
N LEU A 303 13.18 -12.42 -1.62
CA LEU A 303 13.58 -13.74 -1.14
C LEU A 303 14.82 -13.67 -0.25
N GLY A 304 15.85 -12.92 -0.65
CA GLY A 304 17.06 -12.76 0.16
C GLY A 304 16.77 -12.12 1.52
N ALA A 305 15.97 -11.05 1.52
CA ALA A 305 15.54 -10.41 2.75
C ALA A 305 14.67 -11.35 3.62
N ALA A 306 13.80 -12.15 2.99
CA ALA A 306 12.96 -13.12 3.68
C ALA A 306 13.81 -14.19 4.38
N LEU A 307 14.80 -14.75 3.67
CA LEU A 307 15.72 -15.74 4.25
C LEU A 307 16.54 -15.16 5.42
N VAL A 308 17.03 -13.93 5.30
CA VAL A 308 17.72 -13.24 6.39
C VAL A 308 16.78 -13.03 7.58
N PHE A 309 15.53 -12.66 7.35
CA PHE A 309 14.54 -12.50 8.41
C PHE A 309 14.24 -13.81 9.13
N VAL A 310 14.09 -14.92 8.41
CA VAL A 310 13.90 -16.25 9.00
C VAL A 310 15.13 -16.67 9.81
N ALA A 311 16.34 -16.40 9.30
CA ALA A 311 17.58 -16.72 10.03
C ALA A 311 17.75 -15.90 11.31
N LEU A 312 17.21 -14.67 11.34
CA LEU A 312 17.27 -13.76 12.48
C LEU A 312 15.93 -13.69 13.24
N PHE A 313 15.05 -14.66 13.07
CA PHE A 313 13.66 -14.58 13.57
C PHE A 313 13.60 -14.36 15.08
N ASP A 314 14.36 -15.14 15.84
CA ASP A 314 14.41 -15.09 17.31
C ASP A 314 14.93 -13.74 17.84
N LEU A 315 15.65 -12.99 17.01
CA LEU A 315 16.12 -11.64 17.34
C LEU A 315 15.12 -10.57 16.89
N LEU A 316 14.67 -10.66 15.64
CA LEU A 316 13.86 -9.62 15.01
C LEU A 316 12.43 -9.57 15.55
N VAL A 317 11.81 -10.72 15.84
CA VAL A 317 10.41 -10.76 16.28
C VAL A 317 10.22 -10.16 17.68
N PRO A 318 10.98 -10.53 18.72
CA PRO A 318 10.89 -9.86 20.00
C PRO A 318 11.16 -8.36 19.89
N MET A 319 12.14 -7.96 19.06
CA MET A 319 12.49 -6.55 18.85
C MET A 319 11.39 -5.77 18.10
N MET A 320 10.68 -6.40 17.17
CA MET A 320 9.69 -5.74 16.32
C MET A 320 8.28 -5.82 16.87
N LEU A 321 7.86 -6.94 17.45
CA LEU A 321 6.48 -7.16 17.88
C LEU A 321 6.35 -7.27 19.40
N GLY A 322 7.46 -7.51 20.09
CA GLY A 322 7.51 -7.68 21.53
C GLY A 322 7.58 -9.15 21.97
N PRO A 323 7.98 -9.40 23.23
CA PRO A 323 8.19 -10.75 23.76
C PRO A 323 6.89 -11.58 23.82
N THR A 324 5.73 -10.93 23.87
CA THR A 324 4.43 -11.60 23.88
C THR A 324 4.16 -12.41 22.61
N PHE A 325 4.76 -12.03 21.48
CA PHE A 325 4.64 -12.77 20.22
C PHE A 325 5.64 -13.93 20.12
N ALA A 326 6.83 -13.76 20.72
CA ALA A 326 7.87 -14.78 20.73
C ALA A 326 7.50 -15.99 21.60
N GLY A 327 6.68 -15.80 22.64
CA GLY A 327 6.15 -16.89 23.46
C GLY A 327 5.14 -17.78 22.75
N VAL A 328 4.63 -17.38 21.58
CA VAL A 328 3.67 -18.17 20.79
C VAL A 328 4.44 -19.15 19.91
N ARG A 329 4.58 -20.40 20.39
CA ARG A 329 5.40 -21.46 19.78
C ARG A 329 5.18 -21.66 18.28
N HIS A 330 3.96 -21.44 17.78
CA HIS A 330 3.60 -21.62 16.37
C HIS A 330 3.64 -20.35 15.52
N PHE A 331 3.88 -19.17 16.10
CA PHE A 331 3.91 -17.90 15.36
C PHE A 331 4.97 -17.89 14.26
N VAL A 332 6.13 -18.51 14.51
CA VAL A 332 7.22 -18.67 13.53
C VAL A 332 6.69 -19.25 12.21
N TRP A 333 5.92 -20.33 12.29
CA TRP A 333 5.41 -21.03 11.12
C TRP A 333 4.38 -20.20 10.36
N LEU A 334 3.48 -19.51 11.07
CA LEU A 334 2.51 -18.61 10.47
C LEU A 334 3.21 -17.48 9.69
N ALA A 335 4.21 -16.85 10.31
CA ALA A 335 5.00 -15.79 9.70
C ALA A 335 5.79 -16.30 8.48
N VAL A 336 6.41 -17.48 8.55
CA VAL A 336 7.15 -18.08 7.43
C VAL A 336 6.23 -18.38 6.24
N ILE A 337 5.02 -18.90 6.47
CA ILE A 337 4.04 -19.16 5.39
C ILE A 337 3.63 -17.85 4.72
N LEU A 338 3.28 -16.82 5.49
CA LEU A 338 2.90 -15.53 4.93
C LEU A 338 4.08 -14.84 4.24
N LEU A 339 5.30 -15.01 4.75
CA LEU A 339 6.51 -14.50 4.11
C LEU A 339 6.77 -15.14 2.74
N ALA A 340 6.55 -16.46 2.62
CA ALA A 340 6.58 -17.14 1.32
C ALA A 340 5.51 -16.59 0.36
N CYS A 341 4.32 -16.28 0.88
CA CYS A 341 3.27 -15.61 0.11
C CYS A 341 3.70 -14.21 -0.36
N ALA A 342 4.38 -13.43 0.50
CA ALA A 342 4.91 -12.11 0.16
C ALA A 342 5.88 -12.18 -1.03
N VAL A 343 6.78 -13.17 -1.05
CA VAL A 343 7.71 -13.39 -2.17
C VAL A 343 6.94 -13.63 -3.47
N LEU A 344 5.96 -14.55 -3.48
CA LEU A 344 5.15 -14.86 -4.66
C LEU A 344 4.34 -13.64 -5.14
N GLN A 345 3.66 -12.97 -4.23
CA GLN A 345 2.83 -11.81 -4.54
C GLN A 345 3.68 -10.63 -5.05
N SER A 346 4.88 -10.42 -4.51
CA SER A 346 5.74 -9.28 -4.86
C SER A 346 6.02 -9.23 -6.37
N THR A 347 6.23 -10.39 -6.97
CA THR A 347 6.51 -10.55 -8.40
C THR A 347 5.24 -10.45 -9.23
N ALA A 348 4.14 -11.07 -8.79
CA ALA A 348 2.83 -10.94 -9.44
C ALA A 348 2.37 -9.47 -9.51
N ARG A 349 2.59 -8.69 -8.44
CA ARG A 349 2.27 -7.26 -8.40
C ARG A 349 3.03 -6.49 -9.49
N LEU A 350 4.31 -6.79 -9.72
CA LEU A 350 5.07 -6.15 -10.80
C LEU A 350 4.52 -6.51 -12.19
N LEU A 351 4.13 -7.77 -12.42
CA LEU A 351 3.45 -8.14 -13.67
C LEU A 351 2.12 -7.39 -13.85
N CYS A 352 1.36 -7.17 -12.77
CA CYS A 352 0.15 -6.34 -12.83
C CYS A 352 0.44 -4.87 -13.14
N THR A 353 1.59 -4.32 -12.71
CA THR A 353 1.99 -2.94 -13.08
C THR A 353 2.22 -2.78 -14.58
N ASP A 354 2.61 -3.86 -15.27
CA ASP A 354 2.72 -3.87 -16.72
C ASP A 354 1.34 -3.67 -17.37
N PHE A 355 0.32 -4.43 -16.99
CA PHE A 355 -1.04 -4.23 -17.51
C PHE A 355 -1.58 -2.83 -17.22
N ALA A 356 -1.34 -2.31 -16.01
CA ALA A 356 -1.75 -0.96 -15.64
C ALA A 356 -1.06 0.10 -16.52
N SER A 357 0.22 -0.07 -16.85
CA SER A 357 0.95 0.89 -17.69
C SER A 357 0.53 0.85 -19.16
N GLN A 358 -0.17 -0.20 -19.61
CA GLN A 358 -0.85 -0.27 -20.92
C GLN A 358 -2.24 0.38 -20.92
N GLY A 359 -2.66 1.00 -19.82
CA GLY A 359 -4.04 1.50 -19.67
C GLY A 359 -5.06 0.38 -19.49
N ARG A 360 -4.65 -0.81 -19.04
CA ARG A 360 -5.54 -1.95 -18.77
C ARG A 360 -5.56 -2.33 -17.27
N PRO A 361 -5.85 -1.40 -16.35
CA PRO A 361 -5.85 -1.68 -14.91
C PRO A 361 -6.90 -2.73 -14.51
N TYR A 362 -7.99 -2.86 -15.26
CA TYR A 362 -9.05 -3.84 -15.02
C TYR A 362 -8.59 -5.30 -15.09
N VAL A 363 -7.48 -5.60 -15.79
CA VAL A 363 -6.93 -6.98 -15.82
C VAL A 363 -6.52 -7.40 -14.41
N ASN A 364 -5.93 -6.49 -13.63
CA ASN A 364 -5.60 -6.75 -12.23
C ASN A 364 -6.85 -7.05 -11.40
N ALA A 365 -7.95 -6.34 -11.66
CA ALA A 365 -9.23 -6.58 -10.99
C ALA A 365 -9.70 -8.03 -11.20
N TRP A 366 -9.74 -8.47 -12.46
CA TRP A 366 -10.16 -9.83 -12.82
C TRP A 366 -9.24 -10.93 -12.29
N LEU A 367 -7.95 -10.65 -12.12
CA LEU A 367 -7.01 -11.58 -11.49
C LEU A 367 -7.23 -11.71 -9.97
N ASN A 368 -7.68 -10.65 -9.31
CA ASN A 368 -7.94 -10.66 -7.88
C ASN A 368 -9.29 -11.29 -7.51
N VAL A 369 -10.33 -11.18 -8.35
CA VAL A 369 -11.67 -11.71 -8.05
C VAL A 369 -11.67 -13.20 -7.67
N PRO A 370 -11.09 -14.13 -8.47
CA PRO A 370 -11.06 -15.55 -8.10
C PRO A 370 -10.33 -15.81 -6.78
N SER A 371 -9.25 -15.07 -6.55
CA SER A 371 -8.42 -15.19 -5.35
C SER A 371 -9.17 -14.74 -4.10
N LEU A 372 -9.93 -13.64 -4.21
CA LEU A 372 -10.79 -13.15 -3.15
C LEU A 372 -11.94 -14.11 -2.83
N ILE A 373 -12.54 -14.73 -3.85
CA ILE A 373 -13.59 -15.75 -3.66
C ILE A 373 -13.00 -16.97 -2.91
N VAL A 374 -11.85 -17.48 -3.36
CA VAL A 374 -11.18 -18.61 -2.69
C VAL A 374 -10.80 -18.25 -1.26
N PHE A 375 -10.29 -17.04 -1.03
CA PHE A 375 -10.01 -16.55 0.32
C PHE A 375 -11.27 -16.60 1.18
N LEU A 376 -12.38 -15.98 0.75
CA LEU A 376 -13.61 -15.90 1.54
C LEU A 376 -14.20 -17.27 1.86
N VAL A 377 -14.28 -18.15 0.86
CA VAL A 377 -14.80 -19.51 1.03
C VAL A 377 -13.94 -20.29 2.02
N LEU A 378 -12.62 -20.33 1.80
CA LEU A 378 -11.72 -21.05 2.70
C LEU A 378 -11.68 -20.42 4.09
N PHE A 379 -11.76 -19.09 4.19
CA PHE A 379 -11.71 -18.40 5.48
C PHE A 379 -12.88 -18.85 6.34
N VAL A 380 -14.12 -18.74 5.84
CA VAL A 380 -15.31 -19.17 6.58
C VAL A 380 -15.25 -20.65 6.95
N LEU A 381 -14.79 -21.53 6.04
CA LEU A 381 -14.74 -22.97 6.28
C LEU A 381 -13.63 -23.37 7.28
N THR A 382 -12.47 -22.73 7.23
CA THR A 382 -11.29 -23.15 7.99
C THR A 382 -11.13 -22.41 9.31
N THR A 383 -11.51 -21.13 9.42
CA THR A 383 -11.31 -20.37 10.66
C THR A 383 -12.21 -20.82 11.79
N ALA A 384 -13.40 -21.36 11.47
CA ALA A 384 -14.31 -21.92 12.46
C ALA A 384 -13.65 -23.04 13.30
N HIS A 385 -12.79 -23.84 12.68
CA HIS A 385 -12.14 -24.99 13.32
C HIS A 385 -10.67 -24.73 13.67
N TRP A 386 -9.95 -23.96 12.86
CA TRP A 386 -8.49 -23.82 12.96
C TRP A 386 -8.02 -22.41 13.32
N GLN A 387 -8.93 -21.48 13.62
CA GLN A 387 -8.61 -20.12 14.08
C GLN A 387 -7.55 -19.43 13.18
N GLU A 388 -6.43 -18.97 13.74
CA GLU A 388 -5.36 -18.29 13.00
C GLU A 388 -4.70 -19.15 11.92
N TRP A 389 -4.65 -20.48 12.07
CA TRP A 389 -4.16 -21.38 11.03
C TRP A 389 -5.09 -21.40 9.83
N GLY A 390 -6.41 -21.42 10.06
CA GLY A 390 -7.41 -21.31 9.00
C GLY A 390 -7.26 -20.00 8.22
N ALA A 391 -7.03 -18.89 8.93
CA ALA A 391 -6.80 -17.58 8.31
C ALA A 391 -5.54 -17.58 7.42
N VAL A 392 -4.42 -18.14 7.92
CA VAL A 392 -3.17 -18.24 7.15
C VAL A 392 -3.30 -19.15 5.93
N ILE A 393 -3.94 -20.33 6.07
CA ILE A 393 -4.16 -21.25 4.95
C ILE A 393 -5.01 -20.58 3.86
N SER A 394 -6.09 -19.92 4.25
CA SER A 394 -6.98 -19.21 3.33
C SER A 394 -6.25 -18.10 2.58
N PHE A 395 -5.43 -17.32 3.29
CA PHE A 395 -4.60 -16.28 2.68
C PHE A 395 -3.55 -16.86 1.73
N ALA A 396 -2.88 -17.95 2.13
CA ALA A 396 -1.86 -18.61 1.34
C ALA A 396 -2.43 -19.19 0.04
N SER A 397 -3.56 -19.89 0.12
CA SER A 397 -4.28 -20.44 -1.05
C SER A 397 -4.67 -19.33 -2.04
N ALA A 398 -5.23 -18.23 -1.55
CA ALA A 398 -5.58 -17.08 -2.37
C ALA A 398 -4.34 -16.41 -3.00
N SER A 399 -3.24 -16.29 -2.25
CA SER A 399 -1.97 -15.73 -2.74
C SER A 399 -1.35 -16.56 -3.86
N ILE A 400 -1.35 -17.88 -3.69
CA ILE A 400 -0.86 -18.83 -4.69
C ILE A 400 -1.72 -18.75 -5.95
N LEU A 401 -3.05 -18.74 -5.80
CA LEU A 401 -3.96 -18.61 -6.94
C LEU A 401 -3.75 -17.29 -7.69
N PHE A 402 -3.69 -16.16 -6.98
CA PHE A 402 -3.45 -14.84 -7.56
C PHE A 402 -2.15 -14.81 -8.36
N SER A 403 -1.07 -15.28 -7.76
CA SER A 403 0.26 -15.27 -8.38
C SER A 403 0.32 -16.20 -9.60
N SER A 404 -0.32 -17.37 -9.51
CA SER A 404 -0.38 -18.35 -10.61
C SER A 404 -1.20 -17.82 -11.78
N LEU A 405 -2.40 -17.29 -11.54
CA LEU A 405 -3.24 -16.70 -12.58
C LEU A 405 -2.55 -15.52 -13.26
N THR A 406 -1.94 -14.64 -12.47
CA THR A 406 -1.20 -13.48 -13.00
C THR A 406 -0.08 -13.93 -13.93
N PHE A 407 0.70 -14.93 -13.49
CA PHE A 407 1.76 -15.48 -14.30
C PHE A 407 1.25 -16.13 -15.60
N ILE A 408 0.19 -16.95 -15.52
CA ILE A 408 -0.41 -17.61 -16.69
C ILE A 408 -0.91 -16.59 -17.72
N VAL A 409 -1.66 -15.58 -17.27
CA VAL A 409 -2.20 -14.53 -18.14
C VAL A 409 -1.07 -13.71 -18.75
N HIS A 410 -0.06 -13.34 -17.97
CA HIS A 410 1.07 -12.58 -18.47
C HIS A 410 1.92 -13.38 -19.48
N LYS A 411 2.18 -14.65 -19.22
CA LYS A 411 2.88 -15.54 -20.17
C LYS A 411 2.13 -15.65 -21.49
N ARG A 412 0.79 -15.79 -21.45
CA ARG A 412 -0.04 -15.85 -22.66
C ARG A 412 -0.02 -14.55 -23.47
N HIS A 413 0.07 -13.40 -22.80
CA HIS A 413 0.01 -12.09 -23.45
C HIS A 413 1.37 -11.60 -23.96
N SER A 414 2.43 -11.83 -23.19
CA SER A 414 3.78 -11.28 -23.46
C SER A 414 4.79 -12.30 -23.99
N GLY A 415 4.53 -13.61 -23.80
CA GLY A 415 5.50 -14.67 -24.07
C GLY A 415 6.62 -14.79 -23.02
N LEU A 416 6.65 -13.95 -21.96
CA LEU A 416 7.67 -14.04 -20.91
C LEU A 416 7.60 -15.38 -20.16
N SER A 417 8.75 -16.02 -19.99
CA SER A 417 8.86 -17.31 -19.31
C SER A 417 9.10 -17.14 -17.80
N LEU A 418 8.89 -18.22 -17.01
CA LEU A 418 9.20 -18.22 -15.57
C LEU A 418 10.68 -17.88 -15.31
N LYS A 419 11.57 -18.29 -16.23
CA LYS A 419 13.01 -18.04 -16.10
C LYS A 419 13.34 -16.55 -16.20
N ASP A 420 12.53 -15.80 -16.96
CA ASP A 420 12.73 -14.36 -17.14
C ASP A 420 12.27 -13.54 -15.94
N VAL A 421 11.43 -14.12 -15.08
CA VAL A 421 10.79 -13.46 -13.93
C VAL A 421 11.36 -13.93 -12.58
N GLY A 422 12.04 -15.09 -12.58
CA GLY A 422 12.59 -15.77 -11.41
C GLY A 422 13.81 -15.10 -10.75
N LEU A 423 14.88 -15.85 -10.51
CA LEU A 423 16.07 -15.35 -9.82
C LEU A 423 17.01 -14.56 -10.75
N LEU A 424 17.82 -13.68 -10.17
CA LEU A 424 18.86 -12.94 -10.89
C LEU A 424 19.78 -13.89 -11.65
N SER A 425 20.01 -13.57 -12.92
CA SER A 425 20.93 -14.31 -13.79
C SER A 425 22.33 -13.71 -13.71
N ARG A 426 23.35 -14.49 -14.12
CA ARG A 426 24.75 -14.02 -14.16
C ARG A 426 24.93 -12.79 -15.06
N SER A 427 24.13 -12.65 -16.12
CA SER A 427 24.16 -11.47 -17.01
C SER A 427 23.63 -10.20 -16.32
N ASP A 428 22.61 -10.32 -15.47
CA ASP A 428 22.08 -9.16 -14.73
C ASP A 428 23.10 -8.59 -13.74
N VAL A 429 23.87 -9.46 -13.09
CA VAL A 429 24.96 -9.06 -12.19
C VAL A 429 26.04 -8.31 -12.95
N ARG A 430 26.47 -8.81 -14.12
CA ARG A 430 27.44 -8.12 -14.99
C ARG A 430 26.93 -6.75 -15.42
N LEU A 431 25.70 -6.67 -15.90
CA LEU A 431 25.07 -5.42 -16.31
C LEU A 431 25.02 -4.39 -15.16
N THR A 432 24.73 -4.85 -13.95
CA THR A 432 24.70 -4.00 -12.76
C THR A 432 26.11 -3.49 -12.41
N LEU A 433 27.12 -4.37 -12.44
CA LEU A 433 28.50 -4.01 -12.17
C LEU A 433 29.05 -3.02 -13.22
N ASP A 434 28.71 -3.21 -14.49
CA ASP A 434 29.14 -2.32 -15.57
C ASP A 434 28.53 -0.93 -15.44
N LEU A 435 27.24 -0.84 -15.08
CA LEU A 435 26.59 0.45 -14.79
C LEU A 435 27.23 1.18 -13.59
N LEU A 436 27.58 0.45 -12.53
CA LEU A 436 28.28 1.03 -11.38
C LEU A 436 29.67 1.55 -11.77
N ARG A 437 30.39 0.81 -12.62
CA ARG A 437 31.70 1.23 -13.16
C ARG A 437 31.59 2.48 -14.04
N MET A 438 30.59 2.57 -14.91
CA MET A 438 30.36 3.74 -15.76
C MET A 438 30.00 4.99 -14.93
N ARG A 439 29.18 4.85 -13.89
CA ARG A 439 28.80 5.99 -13.03
C ARG A 439 30.00 6.55 -12.25
N ARG A 440 30.95 5.69 -11.88
CA ARG A 440 32.21 6.09 -11.22
C ARG A 440 33.18 6.82 -12.17
N ARG A 441 33.00 6.68 -13.48
CA ARG A 441 33.85 7.30 -14.52
C ARG A 441 33.33 8.64 -15.06
N ARG A 442 32.10 9.06 -14.73
CA ARG A 442 31.65 10.43 -15.07
C ARG A 442 32.23 11.40 -14.02
N PRO A 443 33.15 12.30 -14.40
CA PRO A 443 33.58 13.37 -13.52
C PRO A 443 32.35 14.20 -13.14
N GLN A 444 32.24 14.61 -11.89
CA GLN A 444 31.24 15.58 -11.46
C GLN A 444 31.58 16.92 -12.13
N SER A 445 30.89 17.23 -13.23
CA SER A 445 30.88 18.55 -13.86
C SER A 445 29.75 19.38 -13.31
#